data_AF-A0A1V4WUU5-F1
#
_entry.id   AF-A0A1V4WUU5-F1
#
_cell.length_a   1.000
_cell.length_b   1.000
_cell.length_c   1.000
_cell.angle_alpha   90.00
_cell.angle_beta   90.00
_cell.angle_gamma   90.00
#
_symmetry.space_group_name_H-M   'P 1'
#
loop_
_entity.id
_entity.type
_entity.pdbx_description
1 polymer ?
#
loop_
_entity_poly.entity_id
_entity_poly.type
_entity_poly.pdbx_seq_one_letter_code
_entity_poly.pdbx_strand_id
1 'polypeptide(L)'
;MKTRDERDLIFFEGMTRAALEQEDSAAFVECLLKRQEVCERLALSSVVMEAEIAERFCANEMKVIERLEEERSKLLMEIDSYAQSRRAVRSYSPKFPLPPVPAFFSLKK
;
A
#
# COMPACT_ATOMS: atom_id res chain seq x y z
N MET A 1 25.02 18.06 -25.23
CA MET A 1 24.87 16.77 -24.51
C MET A 1 24.29 17.09 -23.14
N LYS A 2 23.19 16.44 -22.72
CA LYS A 2 22.61 16.66 -21.38
C LYS A 2 23.53 16.11 -20.29
N THR A 3 23.66 16.85 -19.19
CA THR A 3 24.40 16.37 -18.00
C THR A 3 23.78 15.07 -17.48
N ARG A 4 24.53 14.28 -16.71
CA ARG A 4 24.01 13.04 -16.13
C ARG A 4 22.80 13.33 -15.24
N ASP A 5 22.88 14.43 -14.51
CA ASP A 5 21.85 14.92 -13.60
C ASP A 5 20.55 15.31 -14.29
N GLU A 6 20.62 16.04 -15.42
CA GLU A 6 19.44 16.35 -16.24
C GLU A 6 18.72 15.08 -16.74
N ARG A 7 19.46 13.99 -17.00
CA ARG A 7 18.86 12.72 -17.40
C ARG A 7 18.13 12.07 -16.24
N ASP A 8 18.73 12.09 -15.04
CA ASP A 8 18.09 11.56 -13.84
C ASP A 8 16.82 12.36 -13.48
N LEU A 9 16.79 13.70 -13.67
CA LEU A 9 15.57 14.51 -13.48
C LEU A 9 14.45 14.15 -14.46
N ILE A 10 14.76 14.00 -15.75
CA ILE A 10 13.77 13.61 -16.76
C ILE A 10 13.24 12.20 -16.47
N PHE A 11 14.13 11.30 -16.07
CA PHE A 11 13.78 9.93 -15.74
C PHE A 11 12.90 9.86 -14.47
N PHE A 12 13.22 10.66 -13.46
CA PHE A 12 12.40 10.83 -12.26
C PHE A 12 10.98 11.32 -12.62
N GLU A 13 10.86 12.40 -13.39
CA GLU A 13 9.56 12.93 -13.82
C GLU A 13 8.76 11.90 -14.62
N GLY A 14 9.43 11.19 -15.55
CA GLY A 14 8.81 10.13 -16.33
C GLY A 14 8.29 8.99 -15.48
N MET A 15 9.07 8.54 -14.50
CA MET A 15 8.64 7.47 -13.59
C MET A 15 7.52 7.91 -12.65
N THR A 16 7.53 9.14 -12.15
CA THR A 16 6.43 9.65 -11.33
C THR A 16 5.13 9.71 -12.13
N ARG A 17 5.16 10.15 -13.39
CA ARG A 17 3.97 10.14 -14.26
C ARG A 17 3.49 8.72 -14.56
N ALA A 18 4.40 7.82 -14.95
CA ALA A 18 4.06 6.43 -15.21
C ALA A 18 3.45 5.73 -13.98
N ALA A 19 3.97 6.02 -12.79
CA ALA A 19 3.40 5.51 -11.54
C ALA A 19 1.97 6.04 -11.33
N LEU A 20 1.73 7.34 -11.53
CA LEU A 20 0.40 7.93 -11.37
C LEU A 20 -0.63 7.39 -12.37
N GLU A 21 -0.21 7.03 -13.59
CA GLU A 21 -1.08 6.43 -14.62
C GLU A 21 -1.39 4.94 -14.37
N GLN A 22 -0.60 4.27 -13.54
CA GLN A 22 -0.78 2.84 -13.28
C GLN A 22 -2.04 2.59 -12.47
N GLU A 23 -2.97 1.76 -12.92
CA GLU A 23 -4.21 1.46 -12.15
C GLU A 23 -3.96 0.43 -11.04
N ASP A 24 -3.08 -0.54 -11.29
CA ASP A 24 -2.75 -1.60 -10.34
C ASP A 24 -1.87 -1.08 -9.19
N SER A 25 -2.31 -1.29 -7.95
CA SER A 25 -1.62 -0.78 -6.75
C SER A 25 -0.26 -1.43 -6.53
N ALA A 26 -0.09 -2.71 -6.89
CA ALA A 26 1.20 -3.39 -6.73
C ALA A 26 2.26 -2.85 -7.70
N ALA A 27 1.90 -2.72 -8.97
CA ALA A 27 2.75 -2.11 -9.98
C ALA A 27 3.05 -0.63 -9.67
N PHE A 28 2.08 0.12 -9.14
CA PHE A 28 2.31 1.49 -8.66
C PHE A 28 3.40 1.54 -7.59
N VAL A 29 3.30 0.70 -6.55
CA VAL A 29 4.31 0.62 -5.49
C VAL A 29 5.67 0.18 -6.04
N GLU A 30 5.71 -0.79 -6.96
CA GLU A 30 6.96 -1.23 -7.59
C GLU A 30 7.64 -0.11 -8.37
N CYS A 31 6.87 0.71 -9.10
CA CYS A 31 7.38 1.91 -9.77
C CYS A 31 7.98 2.91 -8.78
N LEU A 32 7.32 3.14 -7.64
CA LEU A 32 7.85 4.03 -6.59
C LEU A 32 9.15 3.51 -5.97
N LEU A 33 9.26 2.20 -5.75
CA LEU A 33 10.48 1.59 -5.22
C LEU A 33 11.64 1.70 -6.21
N LYS A 34 11.41 1.41 -7.49
CA LYS A 34 12.44 1.61 -8.55
C LYS A 34 12.87 3.07 -8.66
N ARG A 35 11.94 4.00 -8.43
CA ARG A 35 12.21 5.44 -8.42
C ARG A 35 13.15 5.87 -7.30
N GLN A 36 13.17 5.16 -6.18
CA GLN A 36 14.02 5.50 -5.04
C GLN A 36 15.52 5.49 -5.39
N GLU A 37 15.97 4.56 -6.24
CA GLU A 37 17.37 4.53 -6.69
C GLU A 37 17.77 5.80 -7.46
N VAL A 38 16.82 6.44 -8.15
CA VAL A 38 17.06 7.71 -8.86
C VAL A 38 17.10 8.86 -7.86
N CYS A 39 16.21 8.85 -6.87
CA CYS A 39 16.22 9.84 -5.79
C CYS A 39 17.54 9.85 -5.03
N GLU A 40 18.08 8.68 -4.71
CA GLU A 40 19.37 8.56 -4.02
C GLU A 40 20.51 9.15 -4.85
N ARG A 41 20.52 8.91 -6.16
CA ARG A 41 21.52 9.52 -7.06
C ARG A 41 21.37 11.02 -7.16
N LEU A 42 20.14 11.52 -7.27
CA LEU A 42 19.84 12.96 -7.30
C LEU A 42 20.18 13.66 -5.98
N ALA A 43 20.03 12.99 -4.84
CA ALA A 43 20.38 13.54 -3.53
C ALA A 43 21.91 13.69 -3.35
N LEU A 44 22.69 12.86 -4.05
CA LEU A 44 24.16 12.91 -4.03
C LEU A 44 24.73 13.93 -5.05
N SER A 45 23.94 14.42 -5.99
CA SER A 45 24.37 15.40 -6.98
C SER A 45 24.03 16.83 -6.56
N SER A 46 24.92 17.78 -6.87
CA SER A 46 24.69 19.21 -6.57
C SER A 46 23.86 19.87 -7.67
N VAL A 47 22.69 19.30 -7.95
CA VAL A 47 21.83 19.75 -9.05
C VAL A 47 21.14 21.04 -8.65
N VAL A 48 21.46 22.11 -9.35
CA VAL A 48 20.70 23.36 -9.24
C VAL A 48 19.46 23.21 -10.11
N MET A 49 18.32 23.01 -9.44
CA MET A 49 17.02 22.91 -10.11
C MET A 49 16.33 24.28 -10.12
N GLU A 50 15.76 24.64 -11.27
CA GLU A 50 14.95 25.85 -11.40
C GLU A 50 13.69 25.76 -10.55
N ALA A 51 13.24 26.89 -9.98
CA ALA A 51 12.09 26.93 -9.09
C ALA A 51 10.82 26.38 -9.74
N GLU A 52 10.56 26.70 -11.01
CA GLU A 52 9.39 26.21 -11.75
C GLU A 52 9.39 24.68 -11.90
N ILE A 53 10.57 24.08 -12.10
CA ILE A 53 10.72 22.62 -12.20
C ILE A 53 10.50 21.98 -10.82
N ALA A 54 11.04 22.60 -9.77
CA ALA A 54 10.86 22.16 -8.39
C ALA A 54 9.39 22.14 -7.98
N GLU A 55 8.65 23.21 -8.29
CA GLU A 55 7.22 23.32 -8.01
C GLU A 55 6.42 22.23 -8.74
N ARG A 56 6.73 21.98 -10.02
CA ARG A 56 6.08 20.91 -10.79
C ARG A 56 6.33 19.53 -10.18
N PHE A 57 7.55 19.27 -9.72
CA PHE A 57 7.89 18.00 -9.07
C PHE A 57 7.17 17.86 -7.74
N CYS A 58 7.15 18.91 -6.92
CA CYS A 58 6.41 18.95 -5.68
C CYS A 58 4.92 18.65 -5.90
N ALA A 59 4.28 19.29 -6.88
CA ALA A 59 2.88 19.03 -7.21
C ALA A 59 2.61 17.58 -7.63
N ASN A 60 3.54 16.95 -8.36
CA ASN A 60 3.41 15.54 -8.72
C ASN A 60 3.60 14.61 -7.51
N GLU A 61 4.55 14.91 -6.62
CA GLU A 61 4.74 14.13 -5.39
C GLU A 61 3.54 14.24 -4.46
N MET A 62 2.89 15.40 -4.38
CA MET A 62 1.64 15.55 -3.61
C MET A 62 0.56 14.60 -4.10
N LYS A 63 0.40 14.43 -5.42
CA LYS A 63 -0.56 13.46 -5.99
C LYS A 63 -0.20 12.00 -5.66
N VAL A 64 1.10 11.68 -5.65
CA VAL A 64 1.58 10.34 -5.24
C VAL A 64 1.21 10.08 -3.79
N ILE A 65 1.39 11.08 -2.91
CA ILE A 65 1.05 10.99 -1.49
C ILE A 65 -0.47 10.82 -1.32
N GLU A 66 -1.28 11.64 -1.97
CA GLU A 66 -2.76 11.54 -1.93
C GLU A 66 -3.21 10.12 -2.30
N ARG A 67 -2.68 9.56 -3.39
CA ARG A 67 -3.00 8.19 -3.80
C ARG A 67 -2.56 7.14 -2.77
N LEU A 68 -1.38 7.29 -2.18
CA LEU A 68 -0.92 6.38 -1.12
C LEU A 68 -1.82 6.45 0.12
N GLU A 69 -2.34 7.63 0.46
CA GLU A 69 -3.28 7.80 1.56
C GLU A 69 -4.64 7.14 1.27
N GLU A 70 -5.12 7.22 0.03
CA GLU A 70 -6.31 6.50 -0.42
C GLU A 70 -6.13 4.98 -0.28
N GLU A 71 -5.02 4.43 -0.79
CA GLU A 71 -4.71 3.00 -0.69
C GLU A 71 -4.57 2.55 0.77
N ARG A 72 -3.90 3.35 1.61
CA ARG A 72 -3.82 3.10 3.06
C ARG A 72 -5.21 3.06 3.70
N SER A 73 -6.09 3.97 3.33
CA SER A 73 -7.45 4.03 3.87
C SER A 73 -8.28 2.81 3.45
N LYS A 74 -8.16 2.36 2.20
CA LYS A 74 -8.79 1.11 1.71
C LYS A 74 -8.30 -0.10 2.51
N LEU A 75 -6.99 -0.22 2.70
CA LEU A 75 -6.40 -1.33 3.47
C LEU A 75 -6.91 -1.36 4.92
N LEU A 76 -7.04 -0.20 5.57
CA LEU A 76 -7.59 -0.13 6.94
C LEU A 76 -9.05 -0.62 6.98
N MET A 77 -9.88 -0.21 6.01
CA MET A 77 -11.26 -0.69 5.91
C MET A 77 -11.34 -2.20 5.70
N GLU A 78 -10.49 -2.76 4.85
CA GLU A 78 -10.43 -4.21 4.61
C GLU A 78 -10.02 -4.97 5.88
N ILE A 79 -8.99 -4.50 6.58
CA ILE A 79 -8.53 -5.08 7.85
C ILE A 79 -9.66 -5.10 8.88
N ASP A 80 -10.41 -4.02 9.01
CA ASP A 80 -11.55 -3.94 9.93
C ASP A 80 -12.67 -4.92 9.53
N SER A 81 -12.97 -5.03 8.24
CA SER A 81 -13.94 -6.00 7.71
C SER A 81 -13.52 -7.45 8.01
N TYR A 82 -12.25 -7.79 7.81
CA TYR A 82 -11.71 -9.11 8.15
C TYR A 82 -11.74 -9.36 9.66
N ALA A 83 -11.44 -8.36 10.48
CA ALA A 83 -11.49 -8.46 11.94
C ALA A 83 -12.91 -8.72 12.44
N GLN A 84 -13.92 -8.02 11.88
CA GLN A 84 -15.33 -8.23 12.19
C GLN A 84 -15.81 -9.62 11.74
N SER A 85 -15.46 -10.04 10.52
CA SER A 85 -15.79 -11.37 9.99
C SER A 85 -15.20 -12.48 10.86
N ARG A 86 -13.96 -12.34 11.33
CA ARG A 86 -13.32 -13.30 12.24
C ARG A 86 -14.00 -13.34 13.61
N ARG A 87 -14.46 -12.19 14.13
CA ARG A 87 -15.27 -12.15 15.37
C ARG A 87 -16.62 -12.84 15.16
N ALA A 88 -17.26 -12.63 14.01
CA ALA A 88 -18.53 -13.27 13.66
C ALA A 88 -18.39 -14.80 13.62
N VAL A 89 -17.37 -15.32 12.95
CA VAL A 89 -17.07 -16.77 12.92
C VAL A 89 -16.82 -17.33 14.32
N ARG A 90 -16.07 -16.62 15.18
CA ARG A 90 -15.84 -17.05 16.58
C ARG A 90 -17.10 -17.01 17.44
N SER A 91 -17.98 -16.04 17.21
CA SER A 91 -19.27 -15.95 17.89
C SER A 91 -20.28 -16.99 17.40
N TYR A 92 -20.03 -17.57 16.22
CA TYR A 92 -20.71 -18.74 15.71
C TYR A 92 -20.23 -19.99 16.48
N SER A 93 -20.58 -20.05 17.76
CA SER A 93 -20.64 -21.32 18.48
C SER A 93 -21.58 -22.22 17.68
N PRO A 94 -21.15 -23.41 17.20
CA PRO A 94 -22.10 -24.36 16.64
C PRO A 94 -23.14 -24.65 17.73
N LYS A 95 -24.33 -24.08 17.59
CA LYS A 95 -25.53 -24.55 18.29
C LYS A 95 -25.94 -25.87 17.64
N PHE A 96 -25.02 -26.82 17.63
CA PHE A 96 -25.37 -28.21 17.42
C PHE A 96 -26.02 -28.62 18.73
N PRO A 97 -27.32 -28.99 18.75
CA PRO A 97 -27.83 -29.68 19.91
C PRO A 97 -27.03 -30.97 19.99
N LEU A 98 -26.08 -31.03 20.93
CA LEU A 98 -25.52 -32.31 21.33
C LEU A 98 -26.74 -33.13 21.77
N PRO A 99 -27.04 -34.27 21.12
CA PRO A 99 -28.13 -35.10 21.58
C PRO A 99 -27.87 -35.42 23.06
N PRO A 100 -28.89 -35.39 23.92
CA PRO A 100 -28.71 -35.71 25.33
C PRO A 100 -27.99 -37.05 25.42
N VAL A 101 -26.83 -37.06 26.08
CA VAL A 101 -26.03 -38.26 26.25
C VAL A 101 -26.93 -39.29 26.93
N PRO A 102 -27.25 -40.43 26.29
CA PRO A 102 -28.12 -41.39 26.93
C PRO A 102 -27.44 -41.89 28.20
N ALA A 103 -28.20 -41.91 29.30
CA ALA A 103 -27.73 -42.20 30.65
C ALA A 103 -27.32 -43.69 30.83
N PHE A 104 -26.36 -44.18 30.06
CA PHE A 104 -25.85 -45.55 30.15
C PHE A 104 -24.67 -45.70 31.11
N PHE A 105 -24.18 -44.61 31.71
CA PHE A 105 -23.18 -44.68 32.78
C PHE A 105 -23.82 -44.33 34.13
N SER A 106 -24.68 -45.23 34.62
CA SER A 106 -24.84 -45.37 36.07
C SER A 106 -23.54 -45.99 36.60
N LEU A 107 -22.65 -45.15 37.11
CA LEU A 107 -21.55 -45.61 37.95
C LEU A 107 -22.18 -46.32 39.15
N LYS A 108 -21.96 -47.64 39.21
CA LYS A 108 -22.46 -48.55 40.24
C LYS A 108 -22.08 -48.07 41.64
N LYS A 109 -22.99 -48.27 42.59
CA LYS A 109 -22.61 -48.52 43.99
C LYS A 109 -22.25 -49.98 44.15
#